data_AF-A0A221UTY7-F1
#
_entry.id   AF-A0A221UTY7-F1
#
_cell.length_a   1.000
_cell.length_b   1.000
_cell.length_c   1.000
_cell.angle_alpha   90.00
_cell.angle_beta   90.00
_cell.angle_gamma   90.00
#
_symmetry.space_group_name_H-M   'P 1'
#
loop_
_entity.id
_entity.type
_entity.pdbx_description
1 polymer ?
#
loop_
_entity_poly.entity_id
_entity_poly.type
_entity_poly.pdbx_seq_one_letter_code
_entity_poly.pdbx_strand_id
1 'polypeptide(L)' 'MERQSVSSSNLASIGYDAENEILEVEFNHGGVYQYFDVPEDVYQELMDAPSHGVYFSANIRNDYQCEKQ' A
#
# COMPACT_ATOMS: atom_id res chain seq x y z
N MET A 1 9.02 7.03 -7.05
CA MET A 1 7.66 6.61 -7.47
C MET A 1 6.67 7.77 -7.37
N GLU A 2 5.58 7.73 -8.13
CA GLU A 2 4.42 8.62 -7.94
C GLU A 2 3.28 7.84 -7.26
N ARG A 3 2.59 8.47 -6.30
CA ARG A 3 1.45 7.87 -5.59
C ARG A 3 0.16 8.10 -6.37
N GLN A 4 -0.65 7.06 -6.51
CA GLN A 4 -1.99 7.12 -7.08
C GLN A 4 -3.03 7.24 -5.96
N SER A 5 -3.89 8.26 -6.04
CA SER A 5 -5.00 8.42 -5.09
C SER A 5 -6.02 7.29 -5.27
N VAL A 6 -6.47 6.72 -4.15
CA VAL A 6 -7.45 5.63 -4.14
C VAL A 6 -8.69 6.03 -3.35
N SER A 7 -9.86 5.49 -3.74
CA SER A 7 -11.09 5.70 -3.00
C SER A 7 -11.22 4.63 -1.91
N SER A 8 -10.74 4.93 -0.71
CA SER A 8 -10.86 4.05 0.44
C SER A 8 -11.15 4.84 1.71
N SER A 9 -11.85 4.22 2.67
CA SER A 9 -12.13 4.85 3.95
C SER A 9 -10.85 5.10 4.76
N ASN A 10 -9.85 4.22 4.61
CA ASN A 10 -8.61 4.29 5.40
C ASN A 10 -7.38 4.73 4.58
N LEU A 11 -7.35 4.46 3.27
CA LEU A 11 -6.22 4.76 2.40
C LEU A 11 -6.52 6.01 1.56
N ALA A 12 -5.57 6.93 1.49
CA ALA A 12 -5.63 8.15 0.70
C ALA A 12 -4.95 7.96 -0.67
N SER A 13 -3.74 7.44 -0.66
CA SER A 13 -2.95 7.19 -1.87
C SER A 13 -2.00 6.01 -1.69
N ILE A 14 -1.66 5.36 -2.79
CA ILE A 14 -0.78 4.18 -2.84
C ILE A 14 0.27 4.42 -3.92
N GLY A 15 1.54 4.22 -3.58
CA GLY A 15 2.66 4.23 -4.51
C GLY A 15 3.42 2.91 -4.41
N TYR A 16 4.06 2.52 -5.50
CA TYR A 16 4.89 1.33 -5.52
C TYR A 16 6.20 1.61 -6.26
N ASP A 17 7.30 1.14 -5.68
CA ASP A 17 8.63 1.17 -6.25
C ASP A 17 9.07 -0.27 -6.54
N ALA A 18 9.01 -0.66 -7.80
CA ALA A 18 9.38 -2.00 -8.26
C ALA A 18 10.89 -2.27 -8.20
N GLU A 19 11.74 -1.23 -8.21
CA GLU A 19 13.20 -1.42 -8.12
C GLU A 19 13.63 -1.80 -6.70
N ASN A 20 12.90 -1.30 -5.69
CA ASN A 20 13.19 -1.53 -4.28
C ASN A 20 12.17 -2.47 -3.59
N GLU A 21 11.14 -2.93 -4.30
CA GLU A 21 10.02 -3.72 -3.75
C GLU A 21 9.35 -3.01 -2.55
N ILE A 22 9.16 -1.69 -2.67
CA ILE A 22 8.59 -0.84 -1.61
C ILE A 22 7.19 -0.40 -2.00
N LEU A 23 6.22 -0.74 -1.16
CA LEU A 23 4.87 -0.22 -1.24
C LEU A 23 4.69 0.93 -0.24
N GLU A 24 4.40 2.12 -0.74
CA GLU A 24 4.09 3.29 0.08
C GLU A 24 2.59 3.52 0.15
N VAL A 25 2.09 3.65 1.36
CA VAL A 25 0.66 3.81 1.63
C VAL A 25 0.47 5.04 2.50
N GLU A 26 -0.28 5.99 1.97
CA GLU A 26 -0.76 7.14 2.72
C GLU A 26 -2.14 6.84 3.30
N PHE A 27 -2.29 7.00 4.61
CA PHE A 27 -3.56 6.84 5.28
C PHE A 27 -4.26 8.17 5.47
N ASN A 28 -5.58 8.18 5.31
CA ASN A 28 -6.41 9.37 5.57
C ASN A 28 -6.20 9.95 6.98
N HIS A 29 -5.90 9.08 7.95
CA HIS A 29 -5.74 9.44 9.37
C HIS A 29 -4.53 8.75 10.04
N GLY A 30 -3.38 8.65 9.35
CA GLY A 30 -2.23 7.90 9.89
C GLY A 30 -0.84 8.38 9.45
N GLY A 31 -0.76 9.22 8.41
CA GLY A 31 0.50 9.57 7.76
C GLY A 31 0.87 8.58 6.66
N VAL A 32 2.13 8.62 6.23
CA VAL A 32 2.67 7.78 5.16
C VAL A 32 3.49 6.65 5.76
N TYR A 33 3.26 5.42 5.30
CA TYR A 33 4.01 4.23 5.69
C TYR A 33 4.63 3.60 4.46
N GLN A 34 5.82 3.04 4.63
CA GLN A 34 6.49 2.24 3.62
C GLN A 34 6.51 0.80 4.10
N TYR A 35 6.06 -0.10 3.23
CA TYR A 35 6.09 -1.55 3.40
C TYR A 35 7.19 -2.09 2.50
N PHE A 36 8.11 -2.87 3.08
CA PHE A 36 9.28 -3.40 2.38
C PHE A 36 9.06 -4.85 1.96
N ASP A 37 9.85 -5.29 0.97
CA ASP A 37 9.82 -6.64 0.40
C ASP A 37 8.42 -7.03 -0.12
N VAL A 38 7.65 -6.06 -0.62
CA VAL A 38 6.32 -6.28 -1.20
C VAL A 38 6.47 -6.62 -2.68
N PRO A 39 6.10 -7.84 -3.13
CA PRO A 39 6.22 -8.20 -4.53
C PRO A 39 5.28 -7.38 -5.44
N GLU A 40 5.66 -7.22 -6.70
CA GLU A 40 4.88 -6.46 -7.68
C GLU A 40 3.48 -7.07 -7.88
N ASP A 41 3.37 -8.41 -7.85
CA ASP A 41 2.08 -9.11 -7.95
C ASP A 41 1.09 -8.65 -6.86
N VAL A 42 1.59 -8.47 -5.62
CA VAL A 42 0.75 -8.05 -4.48
C VAL A 42 0.28 -6.61 -4.64
N TYR A 43 1.13 -5.74 -5.20
CA TYR A 43 0.74 -4.39 -5.57
C TYR A 43 -0.33 -4.39 -6.68
N GLN A 44 -0.16 -5.20 -7.73
CA GLN A 44 -1.15 -5.31 -8.80
C GLN A 44 -2.50 -5.81 -8.25
N GLU A 45 -2.50 -6.85 -7.43
CA GLU A 45 -3.70 -7.36 -6.77
C GLU A 45 -4.35 -6.32 -5.85
N LEU A 46 -3.55 -5.52 -5.13
CA LEU A 46 -4.05 -4.40 -4.31
C LEU A 46 -4.75 -3.35 -5.18
N MET A 47 -4.18 -3.02 -6.33
CA MET A 47 -4.73 -2.01 -7.24
C MET A 47 -5.99 -2.48 -7.96
N ASP A 48 -6.07 -3.76 -8.32
CA ASP A 48 -7.23 -4.40 -8.93
C ASP A 48 -8.33 -4.78 -7.92
N ALA A 49 -8.02 -4.77 -6.62
CA ALA A 49 -8.97 -5.12 -5.59
C ALA A 49 -10.19 -4.17 -5.59
N PRO A 50 -11.42 -4.70 -5.45
CA PRO A 50 -12.63 -3.87 -5.37
C PRO A 50 -12.69 -2.99 -4.11
N SER A 51 -11.86 -3.31 -3.11
CA SER A 51 -11.68 -2.48 -1.91
C SER A 51 -10.23 -2.54 -1.45
N HIS A 52 -9.45 -1.52 -1.82
CA HIS A 52 -8.03 -1.39 -1.48
C HIS A 52 -7.79 -1.52 0.03
N GLY A 53 -8.65 -0.93 0.86
CA GLY A 53 -8.52 -0.99 2.32
C GLY A 53 -8.71 -2.38 2.91
N VAL A 54 -9.64 -3.18 2.36
CA VAL A 54 -9.87 -4.56 2.81
C VAL A 54 -8.72 -5.46 2.39
N TYR A 55 -8.29 -5.36 1.12
CA TYR A 55 -7.15 -6.14 0.62
C TYR A 55 -5.88 -5.84 1.42
N PHE A 56 -5.56 -4.55 1.60
CA PHE A 56 -4.43 -4.09 2.38
C PHE A 56 -4.44 -4.64 3.81
N SER A 57 -5.59 -4.60 4.48
CA SER A 57 -5.70 -5.07 5.86
C SER A 57 -5.53 -6.59 5.98
N ALA A 58 -5.89 -7.34 4.93
CA ALA A 58 -5.88 -8.79 4.92
C ALA A 58 -4.54 -9.40 4.48
N ASN A 59 -3.86 -8.77 3.51
CA ASN A 59 -2.68 -9.34 2.85
C ASN A 59 -1.38 -8.57 3.08
N ILE A 60 -1.45 -7.32 3.58
CA ILE A 60 -0.26 -6.44 3.63
C ILE A 60 0.06 -5.99 5.04
N ARG A 61 -0.95 -5.50 5.76
CA ARG A 61 -0.78 -4.79 7.04
C ARG A 61 0.04 -5.54 8.10
N ASN A 62 -0.10 -6.86 8.18
CA ASN A 62 0.57 -7.68 9.19
C ASN A 62 1.63 -8.62 8.61
N ASP A 63 1.73 -8.72 7.29
CA ASP A 63 2.58 -9.69 6.60
C ASP A 63 3.92 -9.09 6.17
N TYR A 64 3.98 -7.76 6.00
CA TYR A 64 5.20 -7.06 5.60
C TYR A 64 5.71 -6.12 6.68
N GLN A 65 7.04 -6.00 6.76
CA GLN A 65 7.67 -5.03 7.62
C GLN A 65 7.34 -3.62 7.12
N CYS A 66 6.92 -2.75 8.04
CA CYS A 66 6.62 -1.37 7.72
C CYS A 66 7.38 -0.37 8.59
N GLU A 67 7.73 0.76 7.99
CA GLU A 67 8.26 1.93 8.67
C GLU A 67 7.34 3.13 8.42
N LYS A 68 7.18 3.97 9.43
CA LYS A 68 6.49 5.24 9.29
C LYS A 68 7.49 6.31 8.87
N GLN A 69 7.17 7.05 7.81
CA GLN A 69 7.93 8.24 7.41
C GLN A 69 7.72 9.42 8.37
#